data_AF-A0A4U5TS23-F1
#
_entry.id   AF-A0A4U5TS23-F1
#
_cell.length_a   1.000
_cell.length_b   1.000
_cell.length_c   1.000
_cell.angle_alpha   90.00
_cell.angle_beta   90.00
_cell.angle_gamma   90.00
#
_symmetry.space_group_name_H-M   'P 1'
#
loop_
_entity.id
_entity.type
_entity.pdbx_description
1 polymer ?
#
loop_
_entity_poly.entity_id
_entity_poly.type
_entity_poly.pdbx_seq_one_letter_code
_entity_poly.pdbx_strand_id
1 'polypeptide(L)'
;MAKLILDTPIDIDFKLIGLNANLEPFKLAFLINQKLHLAFRRKEEDITLIHQGYKINFALYSYCDPKTECVLYFIQNKSKYIDQKPKFVASLFENEQEVMGKFLIESHKQCDYFIKIEDESKRFKTKKLSMQLNEIPQIVSAYEIATETLKSPENLTFE
;
A
#
# COMPACT_ATOMS: atom_id res chain seq x y z
N MET A 1 12.19 -9.82 -37.05
CA MET A 1 12.00 -8.71 -36.09
C MET A 1 12.03 -9.31 -34.69
N ALA A 2 13.17 -9.18 -34.00
CA ALA A 2 13.31 -9.70 -32.64
C ALA A 2 12.55 -8.79 -31.68
N LYS A 3 11.55 -9.34 -31.00
CA LYS A 3 10.86 -8.69 -29.89
C LYS A 3 11.88 -8.65 -28.75
N LEU A 4 12.45 -7.47 -28.47
CA LEU A 4 13.25 -7.25 -27.28
C LEU A 4 12.32 -7.34 -26.09
N ILE A 5 12.20 -8.54 -25.53
CA ILE A 5 11.66 -8.72 -24.18
C ILE A 5 12.78 -8.22 -23.27
N LEU A 6 12.65 -6.99 -22.80
CA LEU A 6 13.47 -6.47 -21.71
C LEU A 6 13.04 -7.22 -20.44
N ASP A 7 13.53 -8.44 -20.27
CA ASP A 7 13.65 -9.10 -18.96
C ASP A 7 14.80 -8.41 -18.21
N THR A 8 14.69 -7.10 -17.98
CA THR A 8 15.48 -6.45 -16.94
C THR A 8 14.90 -6.93 -15.62
N PRO A 9 15.64 -7.70 -14.81
CA PRO A 9 15.18 -8.02 -13.47
C PRO A 9 14.93 -6.69 -12.75
N ILE A 10 13.69 -6.47 -12.32
CA ILE A 10 13.35 -5.33 -11.47
C ILE A 10 14.19 -5.53 -10.21
N ASP A 11 15.18 -4.67 -9.99
CA ASP A 11 16.01 -4.71 -8.81
C ASP A 11 15.16 -4.18 -7.65
N ILE A 12 14.54 -5.11 -6.91
CA ILE A 12 13.65 -4.77 -5.80
C ILE A 12 14.52 -4.42 -4.59
N ASP A 13 14.96 -3.17 -4.49
CA ASP A 13 15.76 -2.68 -3.36
C ASP A 13 14.89 -2.03 -2.26
N PHE A 14 13.80 -2.69 -1.89
CA PHE A 14 12.98 -2.31 -0.75
C PHE A 14 12.58 -3.52 0.09
N LYS A 15 12.26 -3.27 1.35
CA LYS A 15 11.66 -4.28 2.25
C LYS A 15 10.15 -4.02 2.34
N LEU A 16 9.37 -5.08 2.54
CA LEU A 16 7.91 -4.99 2.58
C LEU A 16 7.33 -5.67 3.82
N ILE A 17 6.38 -5.01 4.46
CA ILE A 17 5.56 -5.58 5.53
C ILE A 17 4.11 -5.60 5.06
N GLY A 18 3.45 -6.75 5.15
CA GLY A 18 2.02 -6.91 5.01
C GLY A 18 1.29 -6.62 6.31
N LEU A 19 0.14 -5.97 6.21
CA LEU A 19 -0.70 -5.59 7.33
C LEU A 19 -2.15 -5.98 7.11
N ASN A 20 -2.75 -6.50 8.17
CA ASN A 20 -4.17 -6.80 8.28
C ASN A 20 -4.77 -5.95 9.39
N ALA A 21 -5.77 -5.14 9.07
CA ALA A 21 -6.38 -4.22 10.02
C ALA A 21 -7.79 -3.83 9.60
N ASN A 22 -8.68 -3.73 10.59
CA ASN A 22 -10.08 -3.38 10.35
C ASN A 22 -10.35 -1.88 10.61
N LEU A 23 -9.57 -1.01 9.98
CA LEU A 23 -9.70 0.44 10.10
C LEU A 23 -9.44 1.12 8.75
N GLU A 24 -10.00 2.32 8.59
CA GLU A 24 -9.67 3.23 7.49
C GLU A 24 -8.19 3.64 7.49
N PRO A 25 -7.57 3.87 6.33
CA PRO A 25 -6.12 4.11 6.21
C PRO A 25 -5.64 5.29 7.06
N PHE A 26 -6.40 6.40 7.10
CA PHE A 26 -6.00 7.58 7.87
C PHE A 26 -6.00 7.33 9.38
N LYS A 27 -6.94 6.53 9.90
CA LYS A 27 -7.00 6.15 11.32
C LYS A 27 -5.84 5.23 11.66
N LEU A 28 -5.55 4.27 10.78
CA LEU A 28 -4.46 3.34 10.99
C LEU A 28 -3.10 4.05 10.98
N ALA A 29 -2.87 4.95 10.01
CA ALA A 29 -1.68 5.79 9.97
C ALA A 29 -1.51 6.61 11.24
N PHE A 30 -2.59 7.20 11.77
CA PHE A 30 -2.56 7.94 13.04
C PHE A 30 -2.15 7.05 14.23
N LEU A 31 -2.72 5.85 14.35
CA LEU A 31 -2.36 4.91 15.43
C LEU A 31 -0.91 4.44 15.34
N ILE A 32 -0.45 4.15 14.12
CA ILE A 32 0.94 3.78 13.83
C ILE A 32 1.89 4.92 14.26
N ASN A 33 1.56 6.16 13.89
CA ASN A 33 2.33 7.34 14.29
C ASN A 33 2.43 7.47 15.81
N GLN A 34 1.32 7.30 16.52
CA GLN A 34 1.27 7.40 17.97
C GLN A 34 2.11 6.33 18.67
N LYS A 35 2.03 5.07 18.21
CA LYS A 35 2.71 3.94 18.85
C LYS A 35 4.20 3.87 18.52
N LEU A 36 4.58 4.20 17.29
CA LEU A 36 5.94 4.03 16.77
C LEU A 36 6.74 5.33 16.70
N HIS A 37 6.15 6.45 17.10
CA HIS A 37 6.72 7.80 16.97
C HIS A 37 7.11 8.15 15.53
N LEU A 38 6.34 7.65 14.57
CA LEU A 38 6.45 7.99 13.15
C LEU A 38 5.53 9.17 12.81
N ALA A 39 5.68 9.72 11.61
CA ALA A 39 4.82 10.79 11.12
C ALA A 39 4.38 10.55 9.67
N PHE A 40 3.71 9.42 9.43
CA PHE A 40 3.04 9.16 8.15
C PHE A 40 2.06 10.28 7.84
N ARG A 41 2.25 10.89 6.66
CA ARG A 41 1.35 11.90 6.09
C ARG A 41 0.86 11.42 4.74
N ARG A 42 -0.41 11.69 4.43
CA ARG A 42 -0.96 11.36 3.12
C ARG A 42 -0.20 12.15 2.05
N LYS A 43 0.24 11.48 0.99
CA LYS A 43 0.80 12.13 -0.20
C LYS A 43 -0.32 12.87 -0.94
N GLU A 44 0.03 13.90 -1.71
CA GLU A 44 -0.94 14.61 -2.55
C GLU A 44 -1.50 13.70 -3.65
N GLU A 45 -0.68 12.77 -4.12
CA GLU A 45 -1.02 11.79 -5.13
C GLU A 45 -1.13 10.39 -4.52
N ASP A 46 -2.27 9.74 -4.76
CA ASP A 46 -2.51 8.33 -4.45
C ASP A 46 -1.97 7.45 -5.60
N ILE A 47 -1.64 6.19 -5.31
CA ILE A 47 -1.25 5.26 -6.37
C ILE A 47 -2.48 4.99 -7.24
N THR A 48 -2.39 5.21 -8.54
CA THR A 48 -3.51 5.06 -9.46
C THR A 48 -3.29 3.90 -10.42
N LEU A 49 -4.20 2.93 -10.43
CA LEU A 49 -4.25 1.88 -11.46
C LEU A 49 -5.40 2.16 -12.43
N ILE A 50 -5.16 1.89 -13.72
CA ILE A 50 -6.19 1.93 -14.76
C ILE A 50 -6.60 0.49 -15.09
N HIS A 51 -7.88 0.19 -14.97
CA HIS A 51 -8.42 -1.11 -15.36
C HIS A 51 -9.75 -0.95 -16.08
N GLN A 52 -9.86 -1.53 -17.28
CA GLN A 52 -11.06 -1.43 -18.12
C GLN A 52 -11.55 0.02 -18.35
N GLY A 53 -10.63 0.98 -18.40
CA GLY A 53 -10.93 2.41 -18.56
C GLY A 53 -11.31 3.15 -17.27
N TYR A 54 -11.41 2.46 -16.14
CA TYR A 54 -11.69 3.07 -14.84
C TYR A 54 -10.39 3.31 -14.05
N LYS A 55 -10.35 4.42 -13.32
CA LYS A 55 -9.28 4.72 -12.36
C LYS A 55 -9.61 4.14 -11.00
N ILE A 56 -8.61 3.56 -10.35
CA ILE A 56 -8.68 3.05 -8.99
C ILE A 56 -7.52 3.68 -8.23
N ASN A 57 -7.83 4.40 -7.14
CA ASN A 57 -6.82 5.07 -6.32
C ASN A 57 -6.60 4.31 -5.03
N PHE A 58 -5.35 4.10 -4.67
CA PHE A 58 -4.93 3.46 -3.42
C PHE A 58 -4.26 4.50 -2.53
N ALA A 59 -4.79 4.66 -1.32
CA ALA A 59 -4.30 5.69 -0.41
C ALA A 59 -2.81 5.47 -0.11
N LEU A 60 -2.01 6.53 -0.28
CA LEU A 60 -0.58 6.53 -0.07
C LEU A 60 -0.20 7.51 1.03
N TYR A 61 0.59 7.04 1.99
CA TYR A 61 1.19 7.84 3.03
C TYR A 61 2.70 7.65 3.01
N SER A 62 3.46 8.69 3.34
CA SER A 62 4.91 8.62 3.43
C SER A 62 5.43 9.22 4.73
N TYR A 63 6.56 8.71 5.18
CA TYR A 63 7.36 9.25 6.27
C TYR A 63 8.83 9.08 5.92
N CYS A 64 9.62 10.15 6.05
CA CYS A 64 11.07 10.11 5.90
C CYS A 64 11.69 10.34 7.27
N ASP A 65 12.55 9.41 7.71
CA ASP A 65 13.29 9.55 8.95
C ASP A 65 14.46 10.54 8.75
N PRO A 66 14.48 11.67 9.47
CA PRO A 66 15.50 12.70 9.28
C PRO A 66 16.91 12.29 9.75
N LYS A 67 17.04 11.19 10.50
CA LYS A 67 18.33 10.72 11.04
C LYS A 67 18.98 9.66 10.17
N THR A 68 18.15 8.79 9.59
CA THR A 68 18.62 7.63 8.82
C THR A 68 18.38 7.79 7.32
N GLU A 69 17.66 8.84 6.91
CA GLU A 69 17.19 9.05 5.53
C GLU A 69 16.35 7.88 4.99
N CYS A 70 15.86 7.04 5.91
CA CYS A 70 15.01 5.91 5.59
C CYS A 70 13.61 6.40 5.25
N VAL A 71 13.08 5.97 4.10
CA VAL A 71 11.74 6.34 3.65
C VAL A 71 10.80 5.17 3.81
N LEU A 72 9.70 5.43 4.51
CA LEU A 72 8.61 4.48 4.70
C LEU A 72 7.39 4.95 3.94
N TYR A 73 6.73 4.04 3.25
CA TYR A 73 5.43 4.26 2.63
C TYR A 73 4.40 3.32 3.23
N PHE A 74 3.26 3.87 3.64
CA PHE A 74 2.10 3.10 4.07
C PHE A 74 1.02 3.16 2.99
N ILE A 75 0.66 1.99 2.49
CA ILE A 75 -0.05 1.82 1.21
C ILE A 75 -1.28 0.97 1.42
N GLN A 76 -2.42 1.39 0.88
CA GLN A 76 -3.62 0.57 0.85
C GLN A 76 -3.54 -0.48 -0.26
N ASN A 77 -3.85 -1.74 0.04
CA ASN A 77 -3.86 -2.80 -0.96
C ASN A 77 -5.21 -2.92 -1.68
N LYS A 78 -6.34 -2.68 -1.00
CA LYS A 78 -7.68 -2.85 -1.57
C LYS A 78 -8.37 -1.52 -1.79
N SER A 79 -8.85 -1.28 -3.01
CA SER A 79 -9.64 -0.09 -3.33
C SER A 79 -10.76 -0.38 -4.33
N LYS A 80 -11.74 0.52 -4.41
CA LYS A 80 -12.90 0.41 -5.30
C LYS A 80 -12.71 1.31 -6.52
N TYR A 81 -13.37 0.98 -7.63
CA TYR A 81 -13.38 1.83 -8.81
C TYR A 81 -13.95 3.21 -8.48
N ILE A 82 -13.32 4.25 -9.00
CA ILE A 82 -13.88 5.60 -8.98
C ILE A 82 -14.82 5.69 -10.18
N ASP A 83 -16.13 5.80 -9.91
CA ASP A 83 -17.12 6.11 -10.93
C ASP A 83 -16.79 7.48 -11.55
N GLN A 84 -16.32 7.48 -12.80
CA GLN A 84 -16.03 8.73 -13.54
C GLN A 84 -17.29 9.35 -14.18
N LYS A 85 -18.47 8.74 -13.99
CA LYS A 85 -19.74 9.35 -14.41
C LYS A 85 -20.33 10.09 -13.21
N PRO A 86 -20.69 11.38 -13.34
CA PRO A 86 -21.45 12.05 -12.30
C PRO A 86 -22.79 11.30 -12.15
N LYS A 87 -22.91 10.52 -11.08
CA LYS A 87 -24.20 10.00 -10.64
C LYS A 87 -25.02 11.21 -10.21
N PHE A 88 -25.92 11.67 -11.08
CA PHE A 88 -27.02 12.52 -10.67
C PHE A 88 -27.81 11.71 -9.62
N VAL A 89 -27.62 12.05 -8.34
CA VAL A 89 -28.12 11.26 -7.21
C VAL A 89 -29.63 11.46 -7.11
N ALA A 90 -30.39 10.64 -7.83
CA ALA A 90 -31.84 10.54 -7.64
C ALA A 90 -32.23 9.48 -6.59
N SER A 91 -31.29 8.71 -6.05
CA SER A 91 -31.63 7.73 -5.02
C SER A 91 -30.41 7.34 -4.18
N LEU A 92 -30.51 7.55 -2.86
CA LEU A 92 -29.51 7.16 -1.86
C LEU A 92 -29.39 5.63 -1.68
N PHE A 93 -30.23 4.84 -2.36
CA PHE A 93 -30.38 3.41 -2.14
C PHE A 93 -30.51 2.57 -3.42
N GLU A 94 -30.23 3.11 -4.61
CA GLU A 94 -30.34 2.32 -5.83
C GLU A 94 -29.02 1.62 -6.19
N ASN A 95 -29.04 0.31 -5.96
CA ASN A 95 -28.16 -0.71 -6.51
C ASN A 95 -26.69 -0.54 -6.12
N GLU A 96 -26.32 -1.16 -5.00
CA GLU A 96 -24.98 -1.72 -4.80
C GLU A 96 -24.71 -2.75 -5.92
N GLN A 97 -24.48 -2.29 -7.16
CA GLN A 97 -23.62 -3.05 -8.05
C GLN A 97 -22.34 -3.23 -7.25
N GLU A 98 -22.02 -4.47 -6.88
CA GLU A 98 -20.77 -4.82 -6.24
C GLU A 98 -19.65 -4.22 -7.07
N VAL A 99 -19.19 -3.03 -6.68
CA VAL A 99 -18.02 -2.41 -7.28
C VAL A 99 -16.89 -3.31 -6.84
N MET A 100 -16.60 -4.33 -7.65
CA MET A 100 -15.64 -5.37 -7.34
C MET A 100 -14.31 -4.69 -7.03
N GLY A 101 -13.93 -4.67 -5.75
CA GLY A 101 -12.70 -4.02 -5.33
C GLY A 101 -11.50 -4.64 -6.03
N LYS A 102 -10.56 -3.81 -6.47
CA LYS A 102 -9.30 -4.27 -7.04
C LYS A 102 -8.19 -4.19 -5.99
N PHE A 103 -7.21 -5.07 -6.13
CA PHE A 103 -6.03 -5.11 -5.28
C PHE A 103 -4.84 -4.50 -6.02
N LEU A 104 -4.01 -3.76 -5.29
CA LEU A 104 -2.74 -3.22 -5.78
C LEU A 104 -1.77 -4.37 -6.06
N ILE A 105 -1.70 -5.34 -5.14
CA ILE A 105 -0.88 -6.54 -5.25
C ILE A 105 -1.79 -7.77 -5.19
N GLU A 106 -2.15 -8.30 -6.37
CA GLU A 106 -3.09 -9.42 -6.48
C GLU A 106 -2.56 -10.75 -5.91
N SER A 107 -1.25 -10.88 -5.72
CA SER A 107 -0.64 -12.05 -5.06
C SER A 107 -0.89 -12.10 -3.56
N HIS A 108 -1.23 -10.95 -2.94
CA HIS A 108 -1.34 -10.78 -1.50
C HIS A 108 -2.71 -10.20 -1.12
N LYS A 109 -3.79 -10.76 -1.66
CA LYS A 109 -5.18 -10.31 -1.41
C LYS A 109 -5.58 -10.41 0.06
N GLN A 110 -4.90 -11.26 0.82
CA GLN A 110 -5.10 -11.34 2.25
C GLN A 110 -4.64 -10.08 2.99
N CYS A 111 -3.71 -9.27 2.45
CA CYS A 111 -3.28 -8.04 3.10
C CYS A 111 -4.24 -6.88 2.82
N ASP A 112 -4.56 -6.11 3.85
CA ASP A 112 -5.34 -4.87 3.70
C ASP A 112 -4.43 -3.69 3.35
N TYR A 113 -3.21 -3.68 3.90
CA TYR A 113 -2.22 -2.62 3.72
C TYR A 113 -0.80 -3.18 3.59
N PHE A 114 0.11 -2.34 3.12
CA PHE A 114 1.54 -2.59 3.10
C PHE A 114 2.33 -1.45 3.73
N ILE A 115 3.48 -1.77 4.31
CA ILE A 115 4.55 -0.80 4.58
C ILE A 115 5.75 -1.15 3.72
N LYS A 116 6.06 -0.30 2.74
CA LYS A 116 7.30 -0.34 1.96
C LYS A 116 8.38 0.45 2.71
N ILE A 117 9.58 -0.11 2.82
CA ILE A 117 10.73 0.50 3.49
C ILE A 117 11.86 0.58 2.48
N GLU A 118 12.26 1.80 2.16
CA GLU A 118 13.46 2.12 1.42
C GLU A 118 14.54 2.54 2.41
N ASP A 119 15.62 1.76 2.45
CA ASP A 119 16.72 1.95 3.38
C ASP A 119 18.03 1.62 2.71
N GLU A 120 18.68 2.65 2.15
CA GLU A 120 19.98 2.53 1.49
C GLU A 120 21.06 1.93 2.41
N SER A 121 20.97 2.21 3.72
CA SER A 121 21.92 1.71 4.70
C SER A 121 21.76 0.22 4.99
N LYS A 122 20.63 -0.38 4.59
CA LYS A 122 20.18 -1.76 4.87
C LYS A 122 20.13 -2.14 6.35
N ARG A 123 20.21 -1.16 7.27
CA ARG A 123 20.22 -1.35 8.74
C ARG A 123 18.83 -1.44 9.37
N PHE A 124 17.78 -1.12 8.63
CA PHE A 124 16.41 -1.11 9.13
C PHE A 124 15.97 -2.51 9.55
N LYS A 125 15.49 -2.61 10.79
CA LYS A 125 15.09 -3.88 11.41
C LYS A 125 13.60 -4.13 11.17
N THR A 126 13.26 -4.68 10.00
CA THR A 126 11.87 -5.02 9.61
C THR A 126 11.15 -5.85 10.67
N LYS A 127 11.82 -6.87 11.22
CA LYS A 127 11.27 -7.72 12.29
C LYS A 127 10.89 -6.97 13.57
N LYS A 128 11.64 -5.93 13.92
CA LYS A 128 11.32 -5.09 15.08
C LYS A 128 10.04 -4.29 14.78
N LEU A 129 9.96 -3.69 13.60
CA LEU A 129 8.80 -2.92 13.19
C LEU A 129 7.53 -3.79 13.14
N SER A 130 7.59 -4.99 12.54
CA SER A 130 6.45 -5.91 12.50
C SER A 130 6.00 -6.33 13.90
N MET A 131 6.93 -6.61 14.81
CA MET A 131 6.60 -6.92 16.21
C MET A 131 5.86 -5.76 16.88
N GLN A 132 6.35 -4.53 16.74
CA GLN A 132 5.71 -3.36 17.35
C GLN A 132 4.36 -3.01 16.71
N LEU A 133 4.17 -3.28 15.41
CA LEU A 133 2.88 -3.13 14.72
C LEU A 133 1.84 -4.11 15.27
N ASN A 134 2.24 -5.36 15.54
CA ASN A 134 1.36 -6.35 16.18
C ASN A 134 0.96 -5.99 17.63
N GLU A 135 1.60 -5.01 18.27
CA GLU A 135 1.17 -4.49 19.58
C GLU A 135 0.02 -3.48 19.48
N ILE A 136 -0.34 -3.01 18.28
CA ILE A 136 -1.47 -2.11 18.06
C ILE A 136 -2.75 -2.96 18.00
N PRO A 137 -3.71 -2.81 18.94
CA PRO A 137 -4.85 -3.73 19.03
C PRO A 137 -5.73 -3.83 17.77
N GLN A 138 -5.75 -2.79 16.94
CA GLN A 138 -6.54 -2.75 15.71
C GLN A 138 -5.82 -3.38 14.50
N ILE A 139 -4.53 -3.73 14.65
CA ILE A 139 -3.77 -4.53 13.70
C ILE A 139 -3.92 -5.99 14.09
N VAL A 140 -4.55 -6.78 13.22
CA VAL A 140 -4.75 -8.22 13.42
C VAL A 140 -3.44 -8.98 13.19
N SER A 141 -2.70 -8.59 12.16
CA SER A 141 -1.37 -9.16 11.89
C SER A 141 -0.50 -8.19 11.10
N ALA A 142 0.80 -8.24 11.39
CA ALA A 142 1.87 -7.58 10.65
C ALA A 142 3.02 -8.56 10.42
N TYR A 143 3.45 -8.74 9.18
CA TYR A 143 4.48 -9.72 8.82
C TYR A 143 5.34 -9.25 7.65
N GLU A 144 6.59 -9.68 7.62
CA GLU A 144 7.50 -9.40 6.51
C GLU A 144 7.08 -10.21 5.28
N ILE A 145 7.06 -9.57 4.12
CA ILE A 145 6.78 -10.20 2.82
C ILE A 145 8.08 -10.27 2.05
N ALA A 146 8.43 -11.48 1.60
CA ALA A 146 9.54 -11.71 0.70
C ALA A 146 9.21 -11.13 -0.67
N THR A 147 9.99 -10.17 -1.14
CA THR A 147 9.67 -9.37 -2.34
C THR A 147 9.66 -10.20 -3.62
N GLU A 148 10.39 -11.32 -3.65
CA GLU A 148 10.36 -12.31 -4.73
C GLU A 148 8.99 -12.99 -4.93
N THR A 149 8.10 -12.91 -3.94
CA THR A 149 6.74 -13.50 -4.02
C THR A 149 5.71 -12.57 -4.65
N LEU A 150 6.10 -11.31 -4.88
CA LEU A 150 5.20 -10.29 -5.41
C LEU A 150 4.89 -10.54 -6.88
N LYS A 151 3.61 -10.66 -7.19
CA LYS A 151 3.09 -10.46 -8.55
C LYS A 151 2.78 -8.98 -8.75
N SER A 152 3.35 -8.41 -9.80
CA SER A 152 3.34 -6.99 -10.12
C SER A 152 4.07 -6.07 -9.12
N PRO A 153 5.36 -6.33 -8.81
CA PRO A 153 6.17 -5.46 -7.96
C PRO A 153 6.32 -4.04 -8.52
N GLU A 154 6.14 -3.84 -9.83
CA GLU A 154 6.13 -2.53 -10.49
C GLU A 154 5.06 -1.58 -9.93
N ASN A 155 3.99 -2.11 -9.32
CA ASN A 155 2.99 -1.27 -8.65
C ASN A 155 3.53 -0.61 -7.36
N LEU A 156 4.72 -1.02 -6.91
CA LEU A 156 5.41 -0.47 -5.75
C LEU A 156 6.63 0.39 -6.14
N THR A 157 6.90 0.63 -7.43
CA THR A 157 8.07 1.41 -7.89
C THR A 157 7.75 2.90 -8.12
N PHE A 158 6.84 3.46 -7.33
CA PHE A 158 6.50 4.90 -7.35
C PHE A 158 7.50 5.73 -6.54
N GLU A 159 7.62 7.03 -6.84
CA GLU A 159 8.48 8.03 -6.18
C GLU A 159 7.65 9.11 -5.44
#